data_AF-A0A421JHY1-F1
#
_entry.id   AF-A0A421JHY1-F1
#
_cell.length_a   1.000
_cell.length_b   1.000
_cell.length_c   1.000
_cell.angle_alpha   90.00
_cell.angle_beta   90.00
_cell.angle_gamma   90.00
#
_symmetry.space_group_name_H-M   'P 1'
#
loop_
_entity.id
_entity.type
_entity.pdbx_description
1 polymer ?
#
loop_
_entity_poly.entity_id
_entity_poly.type
_entity_poly.pdbx_seq_one_letter_code
_entity_poly.pdbx_strand_id
1 'polypeptide(L)'
;MSFSPNSFCKKLDVLQETQESIVSISQWVLFHQKHCKESAKTWAEYIIGNQHSSNKKLSLLYLCNDVVQQARRKRKQEFITEFARVLPMVLQKIYPSVDSAIRAKIDRLVGVWQQRNIFDNNDIEKMKSSLSKQEPVQQVNQTGSKDSVVADLKHINDLYNHLNQLTDLSQANLTQFGIQSKTYLPNDPSGSDNLPAPRQYIAKLNMLDELSKVSINSIGEIKNTKLKIKAHLDNLSRLLSESIKTEDSKIGIINEKIARLNNTRDELRTMLEGGESKPKQVQQEEEEEEESPVFEAIADDDDDDDLLPTYEDDDDVKEDNKGKRRYSQTSSGGSTPTSKRVSFSEDIEVKEFDRDEESNEVDTHHPPPNEAIAEMIHHHKDSVELKHEHDALNGETNGDGPTNEDVMSLLSKLA
;
A
#
# COMPACT_ATOMS: atom_id res chain seq x y z
N MET A 1 26.73 16.34 -6.43
CA MET A 1 26.46 14.88 -6.36
C MET A 1 25.43 14.56 -7.43
N SER A 2 25.68 13.58 -8.29
CA SER A 2 24.71 13.10 -9.26
C SER A 2 23.53 12.42 -8.57
N PHE A 3 22.36 12.46 -9.20
CA PHE A 3 21.19 11.71 -8.74
C PHE A 3 21.35 10.22 -9.04
N SER A 4 20.98 9.40 -8.07
CA SER A 4 20.70 7.97 -8.21
C SER A 4 19.76 7.52 -7.09
N PRO A 5 18.92 6.49 -7.29
CA PRO A 5 18.07 5.94 -6.23
C PRO A 5 18.87 5.62 -4.95
N ASN A 6 20.02 4.98 -5.09
CA ASN A 6 20.89 4.65 -3.96
C ASN A 6 21.42 5.90 -3.23
N SER A 7 21.80 6.96 -3.95
CA SER A 7 22.22 8.21 -3.32
C SER A 7 21.08 8.90 -2.57
N PHE A 8 19.84 8.75 -3.05
CA PHE A 8 18.67 9.29 -2.38
C PHE A 8 18.31 8.46 -1.14
N CYS A 9 18.31 7.13 -1.21
CA CYS A 9 18.13 6.26 -0.05
C CYS A 9 19.14 6.57 1.06
N LYS A 10 20.43 6.75 0.72
CA LYS A 10 21.45 7.16 1.70
C LYS A 10 21.13 8.50 2.38
N LYS A 11 20.54 9.45 1.65
CA LYS A 11 20.07 10.73 2.23
C LYS A 11 18.86 10.52 3.14
N LEU A 12 17.95 9.63 2.76
CA LEU A 12 16.81 9.26 3.60
C LEU A 12 17.24 8.54 4.88
N ASP A 13 18.30 7.72 4.84
CA ASP A 13 18.88 7.05 6.02
C ASP A 13 19.36 8.08 7.05
N VAL A 14 20.12 9.09 6.61
CA VAL A 14 20.68 10.13 7.49
C VAL A 14 19.69 11.27 7.81
N LEU A 15 18.46 11.23 7.30
CA LEU A 15 17.42 12.22 7.61
C LEU A 15 17.14 12.25 9.12
N GLN A 16 17.33 13.43 9.72
CA GLN A 16 17.04 13.71 11.13
C GLN A 16 15.70 14.44 11.26
N GLU A 17 15.15 14.49 12.49
CA GLU A 17 13.89 15.17 12.81
C GLU A 17 14.03 16.69 12.92
N THR A 18 15.15 17.26 12.46
CA THR A 18 15.43 18.70 12.50
C THR A 18 15.00 19.38 11.20
N GLN A 19 14.53 20.62 11.31
CA GLN A 19 14.10 21.41 10.15
C GLN A 19 15.24 21.59 9.13
N GLU A 20 16.48 21.79 9.60
CA GLU A 20 17.65 21.94 8.74
C GLU A 20 17.92 20.69 7.90
N SER A 21 17.85 19.49 8.51
CA SER A 21 18.03 18.22 7.81
C SER A 21 16.96 18.03 6.72
N ILE A 22 15.69 18.29 7.06
CA ILE A 22 14.56 18.20 6.12
C ILE A 22 14.74 19.16 4.94
N VAL A 23 15.02 20.44 5.22
CA VAL A 23 15.17 21.47 4.18
C VAL A 23 16.37 21.18 3.27
N SER A 24 17.50 20.78 3.84
CA SER A 24 18.72 20.44 3.08
C SER A 24 18.47 19.30 2.09
N ILE A 25 17.82 18.21 2.53
CA ILE A 25 17.48 17.08 1.65
C ILE A 25 16.43 17.49 0.62
N SER A 26 15.41 18.26 1.01
CA SER A 26 14.38 18.77 0.10
C SER A 26 14.98 19.63 -1.02
N GLN A 27 15.90 20.54 -0.70
CA GLN A 27 16.61 21.34 -1.69
C GLN A 27 17.40 20.47 -2.67
N TRP A 28 18.08 19.43 -2.18
CA TRP A 28 18.81 18.49 -3.04
C TRP A 28 17.88 17.71 -3.98
N VAL A 29 16.70 17.28 -3.49
CA VAL A 29 15.68 16.62 -4.32
C VAL A 29 15.18 17.57 -5.41
N LEU A 30 14.84 18.81 -5.04
CA LEU A 30 14.33 19.82 -5.98
C LEU A 30 15.37 20.29 -7.00
N PHE A 31 16.67 20.23 -6.67
CA PHE A 31 17.75 20.50 -7.60
C PHE A 31 17.76 19.44 -8.72
N HIS A 32 17.50 18.17 -8.39
CA HIS A 32 17.43 17.05 -9.35
C HIS A 32 16.04 16.86 -9.95
N GLN A 33 15.39 17.96 -10.38
CA GLN A 33 14.01 17.92 -10.90
C GLN A 33 13.80 16.94 -12.05
N LYS A 34 14.81 16.74 -12.92
CA LYS A 34 14.72 15.77 -14.03
C LYS A 34 14.42 14.34 -13.56
N HIS A 35 14.68 14.05 -12.29
CA HIS A 35 14.43 12.76 -11.65
C HIS A 35 13.24 12.81 -10.69
N CYS A 36 12.27 13.71 -10.91
CA CYS A 36 11.09 13.86 -10.05
C CYS A 36 10.29 12.55 -9.88
N LYS A 37 10.05 11.84 -10.99
CA LYS A 37 9.37 10.53 -11.02
C LYS A 37 10.12 9.47 -10.23
N GLU A 38 11.42 9.38 -10.44
CA GLU A 38 12.29 8.42 -9.75
C GLU A 38 12.40 8.76 -8.26
N SER A 39 12.50 10.06 -7.91
CA SER A 39 12.49 10.54 -6.53
C SER A 39 11.20 10.17 -5.80
N ALA A 40 10.03 10.43 -6.40
CA ALA A 40 8.74 10.10 -5.79
C ALA A 40 8.59 8.59 -5.58
N LYS A 41 8.98 7.78 -6.58
CA LYS A 41 8.97 6.32 -6.50
C LYS A 41 9.91 5.80 -5.42
N THR A 42 11.18 6.21 -5.43
CA THR A 42 12.18 5.77 -4.45
C THR A 42 11.80 6.20 -3.03
N TRP A 43 11.26 7.40 -2.84
CA TRP A 43 10.74 7.82 -1.53
C TRP A 43 9.60 6.91 -1.06
N ALA A 44 8.64 6.60 -1.94
CA ALA A 44 7.51 5.74 -1.62
C ALA A 44 7.94 4.30 -1.30
N GLU A 45 8.85 3.72 -2.08
CA GLU A 45 9.42 2.40 -1.82
C GLU A 45 10.21 2.38 -0.50
N TYR A 46 11.00 3.43 -0.23
CA TYR A 46 11.82 3.52 0.97
C TYR A 46 10.99 3.61 2.26
N ILE A 47 9.92 4.41 2.26
CA ILE A 47 9.08 4.60 3.45
C ILE A 47 8.18 3.37 3.73
N ILE A 48 7.81 2.61 2.69
CA ILE A 48 6.98 1.40 2.80
C ILE A 48 7.83 0.15 3.08
N GLY A 49 8.96 -0.02 2.39
CA GLY A 49 9.72 -1.27 2.33
C GLY A 49 10.59 -1.56 3.56
N ASN A 50 10.96 -0.53 4.32
CA ASN A 50 11.82 -0.69 5.49
C ASN A 50 10.99 -0.58 6.78
N GLN A 51 11.37 -1.37 7.79
CA GLN A 51 10.80 -1.30 9.14
C GLN A 51 11.32 -0.05 9.86
N HIS A 52 10.74 1.10 9.52
CA HIS A 52 11.05 2.38 10.15
C HIS A 52 10.22 2.59 11.42
N SER A 53 10.83 3.21 12.44
CA SER A 53 10.09 3.69 13.61
C SER A 53 9.03 4.72 13.21
N SER A 54 7.98 4.88 14.03
CA SER A 54 6.90 5.83 13.74
C SER A 54 7.42 7.26 13.57
N ASN A 55 8.41 7.67 14.38
CA ASN A 55 9.03 8.99 14.25
C ASN A 55 9.80 9.16 12.93
N LYS A 56 10.54 8.13 12.48
CA LYS A 56 11.23 8.17 11.18
C LYS A 56 10.23 8.29 10.02
N LYS A 57 9.11 7.56 10.07
CA LYS A 57 8.02 7.68 9.08
C LYS A 57 7.44 9.09 9.05
N LEU A 58 7.23 9.71 10.22
CA LEU A 58 6.77 11.09 10.31
C LEU A 58 7.77 12.08 9.68
N SER A 59 9.06 11.94 9.98
CA SER A 59 10.12 12.79 9.39
C SER A 59 10.19 12.66 7.86
N LEU A 60 10.00 11.44 7.32
CA LEU A 60 9.92 11.21 5.88
C LEU A 60 8.68 11.86 5.25
N LEU A 61 7.54 11.89 5.96
CA LEU A 61 6.35 12.62 5.52
C LEU A 61 6.56 14.14 5.58
N TYR A 62 7.29 14.66 6.57
CA TYR A 62 7.67 16.08 6.63
C TYR A 62 8.64 16.46 5.50
N LEU A 63 9.56 15.59 5.12
CA LEU A 63 10.37 15.77 3.93
C LEU A 63 9.51 15.86 2.66
N CYS A 64 8.57 14.93 2.46
CA CYS A 64 7.65 14.97 1.33
C CYS A 64 6.86 16.29 1.32
N ASN A 65 6.33 16.70 2.47
CA ASN A 65 5.61 17.95 2.63
C ASN A 65 6.46 19.17 2.20
N ASP A 66 7.71 19.25 2.66
CA ASP A 66 8.59 20.37 2.27
C ASP A 66 8.89 20.37 0.77
N VAL A 67 9.15 19.19 0.18
CA VAL A 67 9.39 19.04 -1.26
C VAL A 67 8.19 19.51 -2.08
N VAL A 68 6.97 19.07 -1.77
CA VAL A 68 5.77 19.41 -2.58
C VAL A 68 5.37 20.88 -2.42
N GLN A 69 5.54 21.45 -1.23
CA GLN A 69 5.29 22.88 -1.00
C GLN A 69 6.32 23.76 -1.71
N GLN A 70 7.61 23.43 -1.61
CA GLN A 70 8.64 24.16 -2.34
C GLN A 70 8.53 23.96 -3.86
N ALA A 71 8.13 22.77 -4.32
CA ALA A 71 7.85 22.51 -5.73
C ALA A 71 6.72 23.40 -6.24
N ARG A 72 5.61 23.52 -5.49
CA ARG A 72 4.51 24.45 -5.80
C ARG A 72 4.99 25.89 -5.89
N ARG A 73 5.75 26.36 -4.89
CA ARG A 73 6.30 27.72 -4.86
C ARG A 73 7.25 28.00 -6.04
N LYS A 74 8.06 27.02 -6.44
CA LYS A 74 9.00 27.09 -7.57
C LYS A 74 8.36 26.70 -8.92
N ARG A 75 7.03 26.52 -8.97
CA ARG A 75 6.25 26.14 -10.17
C ARG A 75 6.72 24.83 -10.84
N LYS A 76 7.21 23.87 -10.05
CA LYS A 76 7.65 22.55 -10.50
C LYS A 76 6.49 21.55 -10.42
N GLN A 77 5.51 21.69 -11.32
CA GLN A 77 4.27 20.91 -11.26
C GLN A 77 4.50 19.39 -11.37
N GLU A 78 5.53 18.95 -12.07
CA GLU A 78 5.87 17.52 -12.19
C GLU A 78 6.05 16.83 -10.83
N PHE A 79 6.69 17.50 -9.86
CA PHE A 79 6.81 16.94 -8.51
C PHE A 79 5.45 16.75 -7.86
N ILE A 80 4.54 17.71 -8.01
CA ILE A 80 3.19 17.61 -7.45
C ILE A 80 2.47 16.42 -8.09
N THR A 81 2.52 16.30 -9.41
CA THR A 81 1.88 15.20 -10.15
C THR A 81 2.44 13.83 -9.75
N GLU A 82 3.76 13.68 -9.65
CA GLU A 82 4.38 12.40 -9.30
C GLU A 82 4.15 12.02 -7.82
N PHE A 83 4.22 12.99 -6.90
CA PHE A 83 3.92 12.74 -5.49
C PHE A 83 2.43 12.45 -5.25
N ALA A 84 1.52 13.12 -5.96
CA ALA A 84 0.08 12.86 -5.89
C ALA A 84 -0.26 11.40 -6.25
N ARG A 85 0.47 10.79 -7.18
CA ARG A 85 0.26 9.38 -7.58
C ARG A 85 0.67 8.38 -6.50
N VAL A 86 1.76 8.65 -5.76
CA VAL A 86 2.30 7.70 -4.77
C VAL A 86 1.72 7.88 -3.37
N LEU A 87 1.32 9.10 -3.02
CA LEU A 87 0.84 9.45 -1.68
C LEU A 87 -0.34 8.60 -1.18
N PRO A 88 -1.41 8.34 -1.97
CA PRO A 88 -2.54 7.53 -1.51
C PRO A 88 -2.12 6.12 -1.06
N MET A 89 -1.22 5.47 -1.81
CA MET A 89 -0.69 4.15 -1.46
C MET A 89 0.19 4.21 -0.21
N VAL A 90 1.07 5.21 -0.13
CA VAL A 90 1.96 5.41 1.02
C VAL A 90 1.18 5.65 2.31
N LEU A 91 0.20 6.56 2.27
CA LEU A 91 -0.65 6.88 3.41
C LEU A 91 -1.44 5.65 3.87
N GLN A 92 -2.01 4.87 2.94
CA GLN A 92 -2.75 3.65 3.28
C GLN A 92 -1.89 2.62 4.02
N LYS A 93 -0.62 2.45 3.64
CA LYS A 93 0.29 1.48 4.29
C LYS A 93 0.87 1.98 5.60
N ILE A 94 1.13 3.28 5.71
CA ILE A 94 1.76 3.88 6.90
C ILE A 94 0.75 4.13 8.01
N TYR A 95 -0.42 4.66 7.68
CA TYR A 95 -1.40 5.14 8.66
C TYR A 95 -1.81 4.07 9.70
N PRO A 96 -2.03 2.79 9.33
CA PRO A 96 -2.31 1.73 10.29
C PRO A 96 -1.12 1.39 11.20
N SER A 97 0.12 1.58 10.70
CA SER A 97 1.35 1.20 11.39
C SER A 97 1.89 2.22 12.39
N VAL A 98 1.28 3.41 12.46
CA VAL A 98 1.66 4.48 13.38
C VAL A 98 0.63 4.67 14.48
N ASP A 99 1.08 5.22 15.61
CA ASP A 99 0.29 5.50 16.80
C ASP A 99 -0.65 6.70 16.62
N SER A 100 -1.61 6.86 17.54
CA SER A 100 -2.66 7.88 17.45
C SER A 100 -2.10 9.31 17.41
N ALA A 101 -0.99 9.60 18.10
CA ALA A 101 -0.41 10.94 18.10
C ALA A 101 0.16 11.29 16.72
N ILE A 102 0.78 10.32 16.03
CA ILE A 102 1.31 10.51 14.68
C ILE A 102 0.17 10.53 13.64
N ARG A 103 -0.88 9.71 13.79
CA ARG A 103 -2.07 9.79 12.90
C ARG A 103 -2.66 11.20 12.86
N ALA A 104 -2.85 11.83 14.02
CA ALA A 104 -3.34 13.20 14.09
C ALA A 104 -2.44 14.21 13.35
N LYS A 105 -1.11 13.98 13.35
CA LYS A 105 -0.17 14.80 12.57
C LYS A 105 -0.29 14.55 11.06
N ILE A 106 -0.53 13.30 10.64
CA ILE A 106 -0.77 12.95 9.24
C ILE A 106 -2.08 13.57 8.73
N ASP A 107 -3.16 13.49 9.52
CA ASP A 107 -4.45 14.11 9.18
C ASP A 107 -4.29 15.62 8.99
N ARG A 108 -3.53 16.27 9.88
CA ARG A 108 -3.19 17.70 9.76
C ARG A 108 -2.38 17.99 8.49
N LEU A 109 -1.44 17.13 8.10
CA LEU A 109 -0.66 17.31 6.86
C LEU A 109 -1.57 17.32 5.63
N VAL A 110 -2.49 16.35 5.51
CA VAL A 110 -3.44 16.31 4.38
C VAL A 110 -4.37 17.53 4.41
N GLY A 111 -4.82 17.95 5.59
CA GLY A 111 -5.58 19.20 5.75
C GLY A 111 -4.81 20.44 5.28
N VAL A 112 -3.52 20.54 5.59
CA VAL A 112 -2.64 21.64 5.14
C VAL A 112 -2.47 21.62 3.62
N TRP A 113 -2.33 20.44 3.00
CA TRP A 113 -2.22 20.32 1.55
C TRP A 113 -3.49 20.80 0.84
N GLN A 114 -4.66 20.51 1.41
CA GLN A 114 -5.94 21.02 0.91
C GLN A 114 -6.03 22.55 1.08
N GLN A 115 -5.78 23.07 2.29
CA GLN A 115 -5.88 24.50 2.59
C GLN A 115 -4.95 25.35 1.72
N ARG A 116 -3.76 24.84 1.37
CA ARG A 116 -2.77 25.54 0.56
C ARG A 116 -2.88 25.24 -0.94
N ASN A 117 -3.90 24.49 -1.38
CA ASN A 117 -4.07 24.05 -2.77
C ASN A 117 -2.76 23.47 -3.35
N ILE A 118 -2.12 22.58 -2.60
CA ILE A 118 -0.90 21.88 -3.04
C ILE A 118 -1.25 20.81 -4.06
N PHE A 119 -2.32 20.06 -3.79
CA PHE A 119 -2.90 19.05 -4.68
C PHE A 119 -4.35 19.43 -5.00
N ASP A 120 -4.86 18.90 -6.10
CA ASP A 120 -6.24 19.11 -6.52
C ASP A 120 -7.22 18.36 -5.60
N ASN A 121 -8.48 18.80 -5.57
CA ASN A 121 -9.49 18.23 -4.66
C ASN A 121 -9.67 16.71 -4.82
N ASN A 122 -9.58 16.19 -6.06
CA ASN A 122 -9.66 14.76 -6.34
C ASN A 122 -8.51 13.97 -5.68
N ASP A 123 -7.28 14.49 -5.76
CA ASP A 123 -6.12 13.84 -5.15
C ASP A 123 -6.18 13.92 -3.62
N ILE A 124 -6.64 15.04 -3.07
CA ILE A 124 -6.91 15.17 -1.62
C ILE A 124 -7.96 14.16 -1.17
N GLU A 125 -9.03 13.97 -1.94
CA GLU A 125 -10.09 13.00 -1.61
C GLU A 125 -9.57 11.55 -1.64
N LYS A 126 -8.72 11.20 -2.61
CA LYS A 126 -8.00 9.92 -2.64
C LYS A 126 -7.11 9.74 -1.41
N MET A 127 -6.35 10.76 -1.03
CA MET A 127 -5.50 10.71 0.17
C MET A 127 -6.34 10.53 1.43
N LYS A 128 -7.42 11.29 1.62
CA LYS A 128 -8.34 11.14 2.76
C LYS A 128 -9.01 9.76 2.77
N SER A 129 -9.41 9.26 1.62
CA SER A 129 -9.93 7.90 1.46
C SER A 129 -8.92 6.87 1.94
N SER A 130 -7.63 7.03 1.61
CA SER A 130 -6.56 6.15 2.10
C SER A 130 -6.33 6.21 3.61
N LEU A 131 -6.64 7.32 4.29
CA LEU A 131 -6.54 7.44 5.75
C LEU A 131 -7.74 6.80 6.46
N SER A 132 -8.94 6.96 5.89
CA SER A 132 -10.18 6.41 6.42
C SER A 132 -10.38 4.92 6.16
N LYS A 133 -9.75 4.39 5.10
CA LYS A 133 -9.91 3.00 4.68
C LYS A 133 -8.88 2.09 5.32
N GLN A 134 -9.34 1.29 6.26
CA GLN A 134 -8.77 -0.02 6.54
C GLN A 134 -9.02 -0.94 5.30
N GLU A 135 -8.24 -0.72 4.22
CA GLU A 135 -8.24 -1.41 2.89
C GLU A 135 -9.56 -1.40 2.05
N PRO A 136 -9.66 -2.02 0.83
CA PRO A 136 -9.64 -1.50 -0.54
C PRO A 136 -10.20 -0.15 -1.02
N VAL A 137 -9.55 0.58 -1.93
CA VAL A 137 -10.27 1.28 -3.03
C VAL A 137 -9.77 0.78 -4.35
N GLN A 138 -10.66 0.21 -5.14
CA GLN A 138 -10.59 0.37 -6.58
C GLN A 138 -11.44 1.57 -6.99
N GLN A 139 -10.98 2.31 -8.00
CA GLN A 139 -11.72 2.72 -9.22
C GLN A 139 -10.94 3.87 -9.90
N VAL A 140 -10.78 3.98 -11.23
CA VAL A 140 -11.58 3.49 -12.38
C VAL A 140 -10.66 3.31 -13.60
N ASN A 141 -10.79 2.20 -14.32
CA ASN A 141 -11.12 2.20 -15.75
C ASN A 141 -11.79 0.86 -16.10
N GLN A 142 -12.94 0.97 -16.75
CA GLN A 142 -13.83 -0.13 -17.07
C GLN A 142 -13.15 -1.06 -18.08
N THR A 143 -12.98 -2.33 -17.68
CA THR A 143 -13.33 -3.55 -18.44
C THR A 143 -12.94 -4.75 -17.57
N GLY A 144 -13.92 -5.46 -17.02
CA GLY A 144 -13.75 -6.79 -16.44
C GLY A 144 -13.43 -6.86 -14.94
N SER A 145 -14.43 -7.25 -14.14
CA SER A 145 -14.36 -7.64 -12.72
C SER A 145 -13.48 -8.87 -12.41
N LYS A 146 -12.42 -9.13 -13.19
CA LYS A 146 -11.50 -10.26 -12.96
C LYS A 146 -10.36 -9.90 -12.01
N ASP A 147 -9.95 -8.63 -11.96
CA ASP A 147 -8.74 -8.24 -11.21
C ASP A 147 -8.93 -8.19 -9.69
N SER A 148 -10.15 -7.94 -9.19
CA SER A 148 -10.42 -7.94 -7.73
C SER A 148 -10.30 -9.34 -7.12
N VAL A 149 -10.90 -10.35 -7.76
CA VAL A 149 -10.88 -11.73 -7.25
C VAL A 149 -9.45 -12.28 -7.31
N VAL A 150 -8.68 -11.97 -8.35
CA VAL A 150 -7.27 -12.38 -8.46
C VAL A 150 -6.42 -11.74 -7.35
N ALA A 151 -6.66 -10.47 -7.02
CA ALA A 151 -5.96 -9.80 -5.91
C ALA A 151 -6.35 -10.38 -4.55
N ASP A 152 -7.63 -10.66 -4.31
CA ASP A 152 -8.12 -11.27 -3.07
C ASP A 152 -7.58 -12.70 -2.89
N LEU A 153 -7.56 -13.51 -3.96
CA LEU A 153 -6.97 -14.86 -3.94
C LEU A 153 -5.46 -14.82 -3.70
N LYS A 154 -4.76 -13.85 -4.27
CA LYS A 154 -3.33 -13.63 -4.00
C LYS A 154 -3.11 -13.27 -2.53
N HIS A 155 -3.93 -12.38 -1.98
CA HIS A 155 -3.84 -12.00 -0.57
C HIS A 155 -4.13 -13.19 0.37
N ILE A 156 -5.14 -14.01 0.06
CA ILE A 156 -5.43 -15.25 0.80
C ILE A 156 -4.24 -16.21 0.74
N ASN A 157 -3.63 -16.38 -0.43
CA ASN A 157 -2.44 -17.21 -0.61
C ASN A 157 -1.25 -16.70 0.22
N ASP A 158 -1.03 -15.38 0.24
CA ASP A 158 0.03 -14.77 1.06
C ASP A 158 -0.22 -14.97 2.56
N LEU A 159 -1.47 -14.80 3.01
CA LEU A 159 -1.89 -15.11 4.38
C LEU A 159 -1.70 -16.59 4.72
N TYR A 160 -1.96 -17.50 3.78
CA TYR A 160 -1.78 -18.94 3.96
C TYR A 160 -0.29 -19.32 4.06
N ASN A 161 0.57 -18.71 3.25
CA ASN A 161 2.02 -18.91 3.35
C ASN A 161 2.57 -18.41 4.69
N HIS A 162 2.09 -17.26 5.16
CA HIS A 162 2.43 -16.76 6.48
C HIS A 162 1.92 -17.69 7.60
N LEU A 163 0.70 -18.22 7.47
CA LEU A 163 0.15 -19.20 8.40
C LEU A 163 1.04 -20.45 8.51
N ASN A 164 1.55 -20.96 7.39
CA ASN A 164 2.44 -22.12 7.39
C ASN A 164 3.76 -21.82 8.12
N GLN A 165 4.36 -20.65 7.87
CA GLN A 165 5.58 -20.22 8.57
C GLN A 165 5.37 -20.09 10.09
N LEU A 166 4.26 -19.47 10.51
CA LEU A 166 3.90 -19.36 11.93
C LEU A 166 3.64 -20.73 12.56
N THR A 167 2.99 -21.64 11.81
CA THR A 167 2.69 -22.99 12.29
C THR A 167 3.96 -23.80 12.51
N ASP A 168 4.92 -23.75 11.58
CA ASP A 168 6.22 -24.42 11.71
C ASP A 168 6.98 -23.92 12.94
N LEU A 169 7.06 -22.59 13.11
CA LEU A 169 7.76 -21.97 14.25
C LEU A 169 7.06 -22.29 15.58
N SER A 170 5.73 -22.21 15.62
CA SER A 170 4.93 -22.53 16.81
C SER A 170 5.06 -23.99 17.20
N GLN A 171 5.15 -24.92 16.23
CA GLN A 171 5.29 -26.34 16.50
C GLN A 171 6.67 -26.67 17.09
N ALA A 172 7.74 -26.01 16.59
CA ALA A 172 9.07 -26.13 17.15
C ALA A 172 9.11 -25.63 18.61
N ASN A 173 8.54 -24.45 18.88
CA ASN A 173 8.44 -23.88 20.23
C ASN A 173 7.65 -24.78 21.18
N LEU A 174 6.51 -25.33 20.73
CA LEU A 174 5.67 -26.21 21.54
C LEU A 174 6.36 -27.54 21.84
N THR A 175 7.14 -28.06 20.88
CA THR A 175 7.94 -29.28 21.07
C THR A 175 9.03 -29.04 22.11
N GLN A 176 9.77 -27.93 22.00
CA GLN A 176 10.77 -27.56 23.00
C GLN A 176 10.14 -27.32 24.38
N PHE A 177 9.01 -26.63 24.45
CA PHE A 177 8.26 -26.42 25.68
C PHE A 177 7.85 -27.74 26.32
N GLY A 178 7.33 -28.68 25.52
CA GLY A 178 6.95 -30.01 26.01
C GLY A 178 8.12 -30.83 26.54
N ILE A 179 9.29 -30.75 25.90
CA ILE A 179 10.51 -31.42 26.37
C ILE A 179 10.99 -30.78 27.67
N GLN A 180 11.17 -29.46 27.70
CA GLN A 180 11.67 -28.75 28.88
C GLN A 180 10.70 -28.84 30.06
N SER A 181 9.39 -28.80 29.81
CA SER A 181 8.38 -29.00 30.85
C SER A 181 8.49 -30.40 31.47
N LYS A 182 8.74 -31.45 30.69
CA LYS A 182 8.94 -32.80 31.23
C LYS A 182 10.26 -32.93 32.01
N THR A 183 11.31 -32.26 31.54
CA THR A 183 12.64 -32.28 32.19
C THR A 183 12.65 -31.51 33.51
N TYR A 184 12.02 -30.34 33.56
CA TYR A 184 12.11 -29.43 34.70
C TYR A 184 10.86 -29.43 35.58
N LEU A 185 9.71 -29.94 35.12
CA LEU A 185 8.48 -30.08 35.90
C LEU A 185 7.92 -31.52 35.77
N PRO A 186 8.64 -32.54 36.28
CA PRO A 186 8.15 -33.91 36.27
C PRO A 186 6.93 -34.08 37.19
N ASN A 187 6.00 -34.97 36.80
CA ASN A 187 4.77 -35.24 37.57
C ASN A 187 5.02 -35.93 38.93
N ASP A 188 6.13 -36.65 39.06
CA ASP A 188 6.60 -37.25 40.31
C ASP A 188 7.99 -36.68 40.66
N PRO A 189 8.09 -35.79 41.66
CA PRO A 189 9.35 -35.17 42.08
C PRO A 189 10.35 -36.15 42.72
N SER A 190 9.90 -37.36 43.07
CA SER A 190 10.67 -38.28 43.92
C SER A 190 11.70 -39.12 43.16
N GLY A 191 11.67 -39.09 41.82
CA GLY A 191 12.54 -39.89 40.94
C GLY A 191 13.51 -39.07 40.07
N SER A 192 13.62 -37.76 40.28
CA SER A 192 14.45 -36.87 39.46
C SER A 192 15.84 -36.65 40.07
N ASP A 193 16.70 -37.66 40.00
CA ASP A 193 18.08 -37.62 40.50
C ASP A 193 19.02 -36.66 39.72
N ASN A 194 18.55 -36.07 38.62
CA ASN A 194 19.35 -35.23 37.69
C ASN A 194 18.88 -33.76 37.60
N LEU A 195 18.29 -33.21 38.67
CA LEU A 195 17.89 -31.80 38.70
C LEU A 195 19.11 -30.86 38.83
N PRO A 196 19.13 -29.72 38.10
CA PRO A 196 20.19 -28.72 38.24
C PRO A 196 20.26 -28.10 39.64
N ALA A 197 21.40 -27.50 39.98
CA ALA A 197 21.55 -26.74 41.23
C ALA A 197 20.48 -25.63 41.36
N PRO A 198 20.01 -25.26 42.58
CA PRO A 198 18.84 -24.40 42.77
C PRO A 198 18.84 -23.08 41.98
N ARG A 199 19.99 -22.41 41.89
CA ARG A 199 20.13 -21.16 41.11
C ARG A 199 19.97 -21.39 39.60
N GLN A 200 20.53 -22.49 39.09
CA GLN A 200 20.42 -22.86 37.67
C GLN A 200 19.01 -23.35 37.33
N TYR A 201 18.38 -24.07 38.25
CA TYR A 201 17.02 -24.56 38.08
C TYR A 201 16.00 -23.41 37.98
N ILE A 202 16.11 -22.38 38.84
CA ILE A 202 15.29 -21.16 38.72
C ILE A 202 15.47 -20.49 37.36
N ALA A 203 16.70 -20.39 36.84
CA ALA A 203 16.95 -19.83 35.53
C ALA A 203 16.30 -20.64 34.39
N LYS A 204 16.33 -21.98 34.48
CA LYS A 204 15.64 -22.87 33.54
C LYS A 204 14.11 -22.74 33.60
N LEU A 205 13.54 -22.56 34.79
CA LEU A 205 12.10 -22.30 34.96
C LEU A 205 11.68 -20.95 34.37
N ASN A 206 12.49 -19.89 34.54
CA ASN A 206 12.22 -18.59 33.91
C ASN A 206 12.27 -18.67 32.37
N MET A 207 13.22 -19.45 31.82
CA MET A 207 13.28 -19.69 30.38
C MET A 207 12.05 -20.46 29.88
N LEU A 208 11.56 -21.43 30.66
CA LEU A 208 10.35 -22.18 30.36
C LEU A 208 9.09 -21.28 30.41
N ASP A 209 9.01 -20.35 31.36
CA ASP A 209 7.94 -19.35 31.45
C ASP A 209 7.93 -18.43 30.23
N GLU A 210 9.09 -17.92 29.81
CA GLU A 210 9.19 -17.12 28.58
C GLU A 210 8.83 -17.92 27.32
N LEU A 211 9.29 -19.18 27.22
CA LEU A 211 8.92 -20.06 26.12
C LEU A 211 7.40 -20.35 26.10
N SER A 212 6.76 -20.43 27.27
CA SER A 212 5.31 -20.56 27.40
C SER A 212 4.58 -19.33 26.85
N LYS A 213 5.00 -18.12 27.27
CA LYS A 213 4.42 -16.85 26.80
C LYS A 213 4.56 -16.70 25.29
N VAL A 214 5.75 -16.96 24.75
CA VAL A 214 6.00 -16.93 23.30
C VAL A 214 5.11 -17.93 22.57
N SER A 215 4.97 -19.16 23.08
CA SER A 215 4.10 -20.18 22.48
C SER A 215 2.64 -19.77 22.47
N ILE A 216 2.13 -19.19 23.57
CA ILE A 216 0.76 -18.67 23.67
C ILE A 216 0.54 -17.55 22.65
N ASN A 217 1.47 -16.61 22.54
CA ASN A 217 1.40 -15.51 21.59
C ASN A 217 1.40 -16.02 20.14
N SER A 218 2.29 -16.95 19.78
CA SER A 218 2.33 -17.56 18.45
C SER A 218 1.03 -18.28 18.10
N ILE A 219 0.43 -19.02 19.04
CA ILE A 219 -0.87 -19.67 18.85
C ILE A 219 -1.98 -18.63 18.64
N GLY A 220 -1.94 -17.51 19.37
CA GLY A 220 -2.84 -16.37 19.20
C GLY A 220 -2.75 -15.75 17.80
N GLU A 221 -1.55 -15.56 17.28
CA GLU A 221 -1.29 -15.05 15.93
C GLU A 221 -1.76 -16.01 14.84
N ILE A 222 -1.54 -17.32 15.01
CA ILE A 222 -2.06 -18.37 14.12
C ILE A 222 -3.59 -18.30 14.07
N LYS A 223 -4.25 -18.21 15.24
CA LYS A 223 -5.71 -18.09 15.32
C LYS A 223 -6.21 -16.84 14.60
N ASN A 224 -5.57 -15.70 14.81
CA ASN A 224 -5.94 -14.44 14.17
C ASN A 224 -5.77 -14.53 12.64
N THR A 225 -4.66 -15.09 12.17
CA THR A 225 -4.40 -15.29 10.73
C THR A 225 -5.45 -16.20 10.09
N LYS A 226 -5.84 -17.29 10.75
CA LYS A 226 -6.95 -18.16 10.29
C LYS A 226 -8.28 -17.41 10.21
N LEU A 227 -8.59 -16.54 11.18
CA LEU A 227 -9.81 -15.71 11.15
C LEU A 227 -9.81 -14.72 9.98
N LYS A 228 -8.66 -14.10 9.68
CA LYS A 228 -8.51 -13.22 8.52
C LYS A 228 -8.76 -13.98 7.21
N ILE A 229 -8.14 -15.15 7.03
CA ILE A 229 -8.34 -16.00 5.85
C ILE A 229 -9.83 -16.35 5.69
N LYS A 230 -10.48 -16.77 6.79
CA LYS A 230 -11.93 -17.06 6.78
C LYS A 230 -12.75 -15.85 6.34
N ALA A 231 -12.47 -14.66 6.87
CA ALA A 231 -13.21 -13.44 6.51
C ALA A 231 -13.10 -13.11 5.01
N HIS A 232 -11.91 -13.26 4.42
CA HIS A 232 -11.72 -13.05 2.97
C HIS A 232 -12.47 -14.08 2.13
N LEU A 233 -12.46 -15.36 2.53
CA LEU A 233 -13.22 -16.41 1.86
C LEU A 233 -14.74 -16.18 1.95
N ASP A 234 -15.23 -15.76 3.12
CA ASP A 234 -16.65 -15.42 3.32
C ASP A 234 -17.07 -14.25 2.42
N ASN A 235 -16.21 -13.23 2.27
CA ASN A 235 -16.48 -12.10 1.37
C ASN A 235 -16.52 -12.53 -0.10
N LEU A 236 -15.56 -13.35 -0.56
CA LEU A 236 -15.57 -13.89 -1.92
C LEU A 236 -16.82 -14.73 -2.19
N SER A 237 -17.21 -15.58 -1.23
CA SER A 237 -18.44 -16.37 -1.33
C SER A 237 -19.68 -15.49 -1.47
N ARG A 238 -19.75 -14.38 -0.72
CA ARG A 238 -20.84 -13.40 -0.81
C ARG A 238 -20.89 -12.74 -2.19
N LEU A 239 -19.74 -12.28 -2.71
CA LEU A 239 -19.67 -11.63 -4.03
C LEU A 239 -20.11 -12.58 -5.16
N LEU A 240 -19.66 -13.83 -5.12
CA LEU A 240 -20.09 -14.85 -6.08
C LEU A 240 -21.59 -15.12 -5.98
N SER A 241 -22.13 -15.19 -4.75
CA SER A 241 -23.56 -15.38 -4.51
C SER A 241 -24.39 -14.22 -5.06
N GLU A 242 -23.90 -12.99 -4.95
CA GLU A 242 -24.53 -11.81 -5.55
C GLU A 242 -24.47 -11.86 -7.09
N SER A 243 -23.33 -12.24 -7.68
CA SER A 243 -23.20 -12.41 -9.15
C SER A 243 -24.21 -13.42 -9.70
N ILE A 244 -24.32 -14.59 -9.06
CA ILE A 244 -25.27 -15.65 -9.47
C ILE A 244 -26.71 -15.11 -9.47
N LYS A 245 -27.12 -14.37 -8.42
CA LYS A 245 -28.46 -13.75 -8.38
C LYS A 245 -28.70 -12.76 -9.52
N THR A 246 -27.67 -11.99 -9.91
CA THR A 246 -27.79 -11.08 -11.05
C THR A 246 -27.91 -11.82 -12.37
N GLU A 247 -27.21 -12.94 -12.53
CA GLU A 247 -27.29 -13.81 -13.70
C GLU A 247 -28.67 -14.48 -13.79
N ASP A 248 -29.21 -14.99 -12.69
CA ASP A 248 -30.57 -15.51 -12.60
C ASP A 248 -31.62 -14.47 -13.02
N SER A 249 -31.43 -13.21 -12.58
CA SER A 249 -32.32 -12.10 -12.95
C SER A 249 -32.27 -11.80 -14.45
N LYS A 250 -31.08 -11.83 -15.06
CA LYS A 250 -30.91 -11.66 -16.52
C LYS A 250 -31.61 -12.77 -17.29
N ILE A 251 -31.46 -14.03 -16.84
CA ILE A 251 -32.16 -15.17 -17.42
C ILE A 251 -33.68 -14.97 -17.32
N GLY A 252 -34.19 -14.50 -16.18
CA GLY A 252 -35.60 -14.16 -16.00
C GLY A 252 -36.12 -13.14 -17.03
N ILE A 253 -35.40 -12.04 -17.22
CA ILE A 253 -35.76 -11.00 -18.21
C ILE A 253 -35.77 -11.56 -19.63
N ILE A 254 -34.78 -12.38 -20.00
CA ILE A 254 -34.72 -13.00 -21.33
C ILE A 254 -35.91 -13.93 -21.54
N ASN A 255 -36.25 -14.76 -20.56
CA ASN A 255 -37.41 -15.65 -20.64
C ASN A 255 -38.72 -14.86 -20.78
N GLU A 256 -38.87 -13.74 -20.09
CA GLU A 256 -40.03 -12.86 -20.24
C GLU A 256 -40.11 -12.28 -21.67
N LYS A 257 -38.99 -11.82 -22.23
CA LYS A 257 -38.93 -11.34 -23.62
C LYS A 257 -39.26 -12.45 -24.62
N ILE A 258 -38.76 -13.67 -24.41
CA ILE A 258 -39.10 -14.84 -25.25
C ILE A 258 -40.60 -15.14 -25.18
N ALA A 259 -41.20 -15.09 -23.98
CA ALA A 259 -42.64 -15.30 -23.81
C ALA A 259 -43.47 -14.25 -24.57
N ARG A 260 -43.08 -12.97 -24.47
CA ARG A 260 -43.72 -11.88 -25.23
C ARG A 260 -43.57 -12.08 -26.73
N LEU A 261 -42.37 -12.42 -27.20
CA LEU A 261 -42.08 -12.69 -28.61
C LEU A 261 -42.96 -13.83 -29.15
N ASN A 262 -43.05 -14.94 -28.41
CA ASN A 262 -43.90 -16.06 -28.80
C ASN A 262 -45.37 -15.66 -28.85
N ASN A 263 -45.86 -14.92 -27.85
CA ASN A 263 -47.25 -14.44 -27.84
C ASN A 263 -47.54 -13.54 -29.06
N THR A 264 -46.70 -12.54 -29.32
CA THR A 264 -46.84 -11.65 -30.48
C THR A 264 -46.78 -12.44 -31.79
N ARG A 265 -45.90 -13.44 -31.90
CA ARG A 265 -45.83 -14.32 -33.07
C ARG A 265 -47.11 -15.13 -33.25
N ASP A 266 -47.70 -15.65 -32.18
CA ASP A 266 -48.92 -16.44 -32.22
C ASP A 266 -50.16 -15.56 -32.54
N GLU A 267 -50.21 -14.33 -32.02
CA GLU A 267 -51.22 -13.32 -32.40
C GLU A 267 -51.15 -12.98 -33.89
N LEU A 268 -49.95 -12.67 -34.41
CA LEU A 268 -49.74 -12.39 -35.84
C LEU A 268 -50.09 -13.58 -36.72
N ARG A 269 -49.75 -14.79 -36.29
CA ARG A 269 -50.12 -16.03 -36.99
C ARG A 269 -51.64 -16.18 -37.06
N THR A 270 -52.34 -15.90 -35.97
CA THR A 270 -53.81 -15.95 -35.92
C THR A 270 -54.43 -14.90 -36.84
N MET A 271 -53.84 -13.70 -36.95
CA MET A 271 -54.30 -12.66 -37.88
C MET A 271 -54.10 -13.05 -39.35
N LEU A 272 -52.99 -13.72 -39.67
CA LEU A 272 -52.71 -14.25 -41.01
C LEU A 272 -53.64 -15.41 -41.39
N GLU A 273 -53.89 -16.33 -40.47
CA GLU A 273 -54.81 -17.47 -40.68
C GLU A 273 -56.29 -17.02 -40.75
N GLY A 274 -56.64 -15.87 -40.17
CA GLY A 274 -57.99 -15.28 -40.26
C GLY A 274 -58.30 -14.55 -41.57
N GLY A 275 -57.30 -14.33 -42.45
CA GLY A 275 -57.45 -13.61 -43.72
C GLY A 275 -57.80 -14.48 -44.92
N GLU A 276 -57.66 -15.81 -44.84
CA GLU A 276 -57.91 -16.69 -45.98
C GLU A 276 -59.25 -17.42 -45.85
N SER A 277 -60.30 -16.76 -46.35
CA SER A 277 -61.60 -17.41 -46.62
C SER A 277 -62.27 -16.84 -47.87
N LYS A 278 -61.70 -17.15 -49.04
CA LYS A 278 -62.39 -17.79 -50.18
C LYS A 278 -61.57 -17.69 -51.48
N PRO A 279 -61.47 -18.77 -52.27
CA PRO A 279 -60.99 -18.69 -53.64
C PRO A 279 -62.13 -18.16 -54.53
N LYS A 280 -61.84 -17.14 -55.34
CA LYS A 280 -62.64 -16.82 -56.53
C LYS A 280 -61.72 -16.78 -57.74
N GLN A 281 -61.91 -17.76 -58.62
CA GLN A 281 -61.56 -17.66 -60.03
C GLN A 281 -62.40 -16.55 -60.68
N VAL A 282 -61.83 -15.78 -61.62
CA VAL A 282 -62.34 -15.44 -62.96
C VAL A 282 -61.44 -14.36 -63.61
N GLN A 283 -60.80 -14.78 -64.71
CA GLN A 283 -60.53 -14.16 -66.03
C GLN A 283 -59.94 -12.74 -66.21
N GLN A 284 -59.10 -12.71 -67.26
CA GLN A 284 -58.41 -11.60 -67.95
C GLN A 284 -59.31 -10.41 -68.30
N GLU A 285 -58.74 -9.20 -68.31
CA GLU A 285 -58.80 -8.26 -69.44
C GLU A 285 -57.87 -7.05 -69.22
N GLU A 286 -57.56 -6.40 -70.32
CA GLU A 286 -56.43 -5.54 -70.63
C GLU A 286 -56.59 -4.07 -70.17
N GLU A 287 -55.45 -3.38 -70.21
CA GLU A 287 -55.27 -2.01 -70.71
C GLU A 287 -55.62 -0.76 -69.86
N GLU A 288 -54.62 0.13 -69.94
CA GLU A 288 -54.70 1.59 -70.13
C GLU A 288 -54.60 2.56 -68.93
N GLU A 289 -53.48 3.29 -69.04
CA GLU A 289 -53.35 4.76 -69.00
C GLU A 289 -53.12 5.48 -67.66
N GLU A 290 -52.08 6.30 -67.75
CA GLU A 290 -51.56 7.24 -66.79
C GLU A 290 -52.59 8.33 -66.46
N GLU A 291 -52.43 8.95 -65.30
CA GLU A 291 -52.17 10.40 -65.24
C GLU A 291 -51.69 10.77 -63.83
N SER A 292 -50.39 11.05 -63.70
CA SER A 292 -49.86 11.98 -62.69
C SER A 292 -50.38 13.39 -63.02
N PRO A 293 -50.54 14.37 -62.09
CA PRO A 293 -49.35 15.15 -61.73
C PRO A 293 -49.36 15.96 -60.40
N VAL A 294 -48.14 16.14 -59.87
CA VAL A 294 -47.48 17.46 -59.60
C VAL A 294 -47.49 18.12 -58.20
N PHE A 295 -46.23 18.39 -57.80
CA PHE A 295 -45.67 19.49 -56.98
C PHE A 295 -45.92 19.51 -55.47
N GLU A 296 -44.98 19.93 -54.63
CA GLU A 296 -43.75 20.72 -54.85
C GLU A 296 -42.76 20.41 -53.70
N ALA A 297 -41.47 20.29 -54.03
CA ALA A 297 -40.39 20.12 -53.09
C ALA A 297 -39.78 21.49 -52.74
N ILE A 298 -39.58 21.77 -51.44
CA ILE A 298 -38.62 22.75 -50.89
C ILE A 298 -38.20 22.16 -49.52
N ALA A 299 -37.02 21.54 -49.38
CA ALA A 299 -35.68 22.11 -49.05
C ALA A 299 -35.65 22.80 -47.67
N ASP A 300 -34.72 22.59 -46.73
CA ASP A 300 -33.49 21.79 -46.60
C ASP A 300 -33.11 21.80 -45.08
N ASP A 301 -32.19 20.90 -44.70
CA ASP A 301 -31.23 20.94 -43.57
C ASP A 301 -31.68 20.73 -42.10
N ASP A 302 -31.37 19.54 -41.54
CA ASP A 302 -30.16 19.31 -40.71
C ASP A 302 -30.15 17.89 -40.07
N ASP A 303 -29.14 17.10 -40.46
CA ASP A 303 -28.45 15.98 -39.78
C ASP A 303 -29.22 14.76 -39.19
N ASP A 304 -29.28 13.69 -40.00
CA ASP A 304 -29.36 12.28 -39.56
C ASP A 304 -27.95 11.73 -39.29
N ASP A 305 -27.78 10.92 -38.24
CA ASP A 305 -27.08 9.60 -38.28
C ASP A 305 -26.91 9.00 -36.87
N ASP A 306 -28.00 8.43 -36.32
CA ASP A 306 -27.95 7.49 -35.20
C ASP A 306 -27.95 6.04 -35.75
N LEU A 307 -26.90 5.69 -36.50
CA LEU A 307 -26.72 4.35 -37.06
C LEU A 307 -25.96 3.42 -36.10
N LEU A 308 -26.71 2.42 -35.63
CA LEU A 308 -26.26 1.23 -34.91
C LEU A 308 -25.07 0.54 -35.62
N PRO A 309 -23.99 0.19 -34.91
CA PRO A 309 -22.93 -0.65 -35.46
C PRO A 309 -23.42 -2.07 -35.80
N THR A 310 -23.43 -2.39 -37.09
CA THR A 310 -23.60 -3.73 -37.64
C THR A 310 -22.30 -4.53 -37.48
N TYR A 311 -22.40 -5.74 -36.94
CA TYR A 311 -21.32 -6.72 -36.96
C TYR A 311 -21.27 -7.37 -38.35
N GLU A 312 -20.14 -7.25 -39.03
CA GLU A 312 -19.81 -8.03 -40.22
C GLU A 312 -19.30 -9.41 -39.78
N ASP A 313 -20.05 -10.46 -40.16
CA ASP A 313 -19.52 -11.80 -40.38
C ASP A 313 -18.91 -11.82 -41.79
N ASP A 314 -17.70 -12.35 -41.93
CA ASP A 314 -17.23 -12.92 -43.19
C ASP A 314 -16.28 -14.09 -42.88
N ASP A 315 -16.86 -15.28 -42.87
CA ASP A 315 -16.18 -16.53 -43.17
C ASP A 315 -15.95 -16.59 -44.68
N ASP A 316 -14.72 -16.83 -45.12
CA ASP A 316 -14.52 -17.46 -46.43
C ASP A 316 -13.31 -18.40 -46.43
N VAL A 317 -13.61 -19.67 -46.72
CA VAL A 317 -12.71 -20.81 -46.84
C VAL A 317 -12.36 -20.98 -48.31
N LYS A 318 -11.07 -21.13 -48.67
CA LYS A 318 -10.63 -22.06 -49.75
C LYS A 318 -9.20 -22.60 -49.55
N GLU A 319 -9.10 -23.90 -49.89
CA GLU A 319 -7.96 -24.82 -50.05
C GLU A 319 -6.78 -24.23 -50.90
N ASP A 320 -5.53 -24.73 -50.95
CA ASP A 320 -5.06 -26.11 -50.86
C ASP A 320 -3.51 -26.21 -50.77
N ASN A 321 -3.04 -27.32 -50.18
CA ASN A 321 -1.86 -28.15 -50.53
C ASN A 321 -0.38 -27.66 -50.38
N LYS A 322 0.38 -28.28 -49.45
CA LYS A 322 1.54 -29.21 -49.70
C LYS A 322 2.55 -29.27 -48.54
N GLY A 323 2.55 -30.42 -47.85
CA GLY A 323 3.71 -31.26 -47.49
C GLY A 323 4.89 -30.70 -46.67
N LYS A 324 5.10 -31.24 -45.46
CA LYS A 324 6.23 -32.16 -45.12
C LYS A 324 6.33 -32.40 -43.60
N ARG A 325 6.23 -33.68 -43.24
CA ARG A 325 6.92 -34.42 -42.16
C ARG A 325 7.80 -33.60 -41.19
N ARG A 326 7.62 -33.78 -39.87
CA ARG A 326 8.49 -34.62 -39.02
C ARG A 326 8.04 -34.72 -37.56
N TYR A 327 8.28 -35.92 -37.05
CA TYR A 327 8.15 -36.48 -35.72
C TYR A 327 9.33 -36.09 -34.82
N SER A 328 9.09 -35.80 -33.54
CA SER A 328 9.94 -36.15 -32.36
C SER A 328 9.41 -35.45 -31.11
N GLN A 329 8.84 -36.20 -30.17
CA GLN A 329 9.45 -36.63 -28.91
C GLN A 329 9.59 -35.55 -27.83
N THR A 330 8.72 -35.71 -26.84
CA THR A 330 8.84 -35.25 -25.45
C THR A 330 10.07 -35.88 -24.80
N SER A 331 10.86 -35.10 -24.06
CA SER A 331 11.74 -35.61 -23.01
C SER A 331 11.54 -34.79 -21.74
N SER A 332 11.44 -35.53 -20.65
CA SER A 332 11.43 -35.09 -19.26
C SER A 332 12.74 -34.42 -18.85
N GLY A 333 12.68 -33.59 -17.81
CA GLY A 333 13.85 -33.05 -17.13
C GLY A 333 13.44 -32.09 -16.01
N GLY A 334 13.32 -32.64 -14.79
CA GLY A 334 13.08 -31.84 -13.58
C GLY A 334 14.34 -31.11 -13.13
N SER A 335 14.15 -30.02 -12.37
CA SER A 335 15.15 -29.47 -11.44
C SER A 335 14.45 -28.60 -10.39
N THR A 336 14.68 -28.96 -9.13
CA THR A 336 14.33 -28.26 -7.89
C THR A 336 15.21 -27.03 -7.64
N PRO A 337 14.75 -25.96 -6.97
CA PRO A 337 15.63 -24.97 -6.37
C PRO A 337 15.75 -25.17 -4.85
N THR A 338 16.99 -25.21 -4.38
CA THR A 338 17.40 -25.32 -2.98
C THR A 338 17.32 -23.95 -2.28
N SER A 339 16.56 -23.86 -1.18
CA SER A 339 16.55 -22.70 -0.28
C SER A 339 17.66 -22.81 0.76
N LYS A 340 18.51 -21.78 0.86
CA LYS A 340 19.46 -21.60 1.96
C LYS A 340 18.69 -21.14 3.21
N ARG A 341 18.60 -22.00 4.23
CA ARG A 341 18.22 -21.65 5.61
C ARG A 341 19.49 -21.50 6.44
N VAL A 342 19.57 -20.46 7.26
CA VAL A 342 20.61 -20.27 8.27
C VAL A 342 20.12 -20.93 9.55
N SER A 343 20.74 -22.04 9.93
CA SER A 343 20.50 -22.78 11.17
C SER A 343 21.42 -22.21 12.25
N PHE A 344 20.90 -21.92 13.44
CA PHE A 344 21.72 -21.68 14.62
C PHE A 344 22.33 -23.01 15.04
N SER A 345 23.65 -23.16 14.87
CA SER A 345 24.38 -24.33 15.33
C SER A 345 24.50 -24.36 16.85
N GLU A 346 24.26 -25.54 17.39
CA GLU A 346 24.44 -25.95 18.77
C GLU A 346 25.89 -26.41 18.93
N ASP A 347 26.84 -25.48 19.05
CA ASP A 347 28.23 -25.72 19.47
C ASP A 347 28.88 -24.36 19.81
N ILE A 348 28.75 -23.91 21.06
CA ILE A 348 29.60 -22.87 21.63
C ILE A 348 30.61 -23.58 22.53
N GLU A 349 31.80 -23.79 21.97
CA GLU A 349 32.97 -24.27 22.71
C GLU A 349 33.40 -23.18 23.70
N VAL A 350 33.11 -23.39 24.98
CA VAL A 350 33.54 -22.50 26.06
C VAL A 350 35.04 -22.69 26.24
N LYS A 351 35.82 -21.71 25.78
CA LYS A 351 37.24 -21.60 26.13
C LYS A 351 37.33 -21.13 27.57
N GLU A 352 37.64 -22.08 28.46
CA GLU A 352 38.08 -21.78 29.82
C GLU A 352 39.36 -20.93 29.73
N PHE A 353 39.26 -19.68 30.17
CA PHE A 353 40.42 -18.87 30.51
C PHE A 353 40.48 -18.86 32.04
N ASP A 354 41.47 -19.57 32.58
CA ASP A 354 41.96 -19.35 33.93
C ASP A 354 42.33 -17.86 34.05
N ARG A 355 41.64 -17.14 34.94
CA ARG A 355 42.04 -15.81 35.36
C ARG A 355 42.15 -15.82 36.88
N ASP A 356 43.40 -15.66 37.29
CA ASP A 356 43.89 -15.67 38.65
C ASP A 356 43.07 -14.76 39.60
N GLU A 357 42.96 -15.23 40.83
CA GLU A 357 42.50 -14.45 41.98
C GLU A 357 43.35 -13.20 42.16
N GLU A 358 42.73 -12.03 42.01
CA GLU A 358 43.22 -10.81 42.65
C GLU A 358 42.03 -10.07 43.27
N SER A 359 42.01 -10.11 44.60
CA SER A 359 41.11 -9.38 45.48
C SER A 359 41.20 -7.88 45.25
N ASN A 360 40.06 -7.24 44.98
CA ASN A 360 39.87 -5.82 45.27
C ASN A 360 38.51 -5.62 45.93
N GLU A 361 38.55 -5.33 47.23
CA GLU A 361 37.44 -4.77 47.99
C GLU A 361 37.00 -3.46 47.32
N VAL A 362 35.72 -3.36 46.96
CA VAL A 362 35.10 -2.08 46.60
C VAL A 362 34.16 -1.69 47.72
N ASP A 363 34.62 -0.70 48.46
CA ASP A 363 33.94 0.06 49.51
C ASP A 363 32.55 0.52 49.05
N THR A 364 31.53 0.17 49.84
CA THR A 364 30.13 0.54 49.59
C THR A 364 29.78 1.74 50.46
N HIS A 365 30.04 2.95 49.95
CA HIS A 365 29.44 4.17 50.50
C HIS A 365 28.47 4.77 49.47
N HIS A 366 27.19 4.63 49.78
CA HIS A 366 26.06 5.18 49.04
C HIS A 366 25.67 6.52 49.68
N PRO A 367 25.78 7.69 49.02
CA PRO A 367 25.23 8.91 49.55
C PRO A 367 23.71 8.98 49.28
N PRO A 368 22.91 9.59 50.17
CA PRO A 368 21.47 9.63 50.02
C PRO A 368 21.02 10.53 48.84
N PRO A 369 19.84 10.29 48.26
CA PRO A 369 19.46 10.74 46.92
C PRO A 369 18.99 12.21 46.84
N ASN A 370 19.56 13.13 47.62
CA ASN A 370 19.06 14.52 47.68
C ASN A 370 20.11 15.63 47.45
N GLU A 371 21.41 15.32 47.35
CA GLU A 371 22.45 16.34 47.06
C GLU A 371 22.75 16.47 45.56
N ALA A 372 22.72 15.38 44.79
CA ALA A 372 22.98 15.41 43.35
C ALA A 372 21.91 16.19 42.55
N ILE A 373 20.70 16.33 43.08
CA ILE A 373 19.62 17.11 42.46
C ILE A 373 19.80 18.59 42.77
N ALA A 374 20.34 18.95 43.94
CA ALA A 374 20.57 20.34 44.33
C ALA A 374 21.71 20.98 43.52
N GLU A 375 22.81 20.25 43.28
CA GLU A 375 23.91 20.72 42.43
C GLU A 375 23.48 20.90 40.97
N MET A 376 22.64 20.00 40.45
CA MET A 376 22.14 20.09 39.07
C MET A 376 21.17 21.28 38.87
N ILE A 377 20.37 21.61 39.88
CA ILE A 377 19.47 22.77 39.87
C ILE A 377 20.26 24.08 40.01
N HIS A 378 21.33 24.11 40.82
CA HIS A 378 22.18 25.31 40.97
C HIS A 378 22.93 25.63 39.67
N HIS A 379 23.49 24.62 39.01
CA HIS A 379 24.21 24.80 37.74
C HIS A 379 23.31 25.26 36.59
N HIS A 380 22.03 24.86 36.63
CA HIS A 380 21.03 25.32 35.66
C HIS A 380 20.59 26.76 35.92
N LYS A 381 20.58 27.20 37.19
CA LYS A 381 20.20 28.57 37.56
C LYS A 381 21.27 29.58 37.16
N ASP A 382 22.54 29.29 37.44
CA ASP A 382 23.67 30.16 37.01
C ASP A 382 23.77 30.25 35.47
N SER A 383 23.49 29.15 34.75
CA SER A 383 23.51 29.16 33.27
C SER A 383 22.36 29.96 32.65
N VAL A 384 21.22 30.06 33.33
CA VAL A 384 20.07 30.86 32.87
C VAL A 384 20.25 32.34 33.21
N GLU A 385 20.94 32.65 34.32
CA GLU A 385 21.26 34.02 34.74
C GLU A 385 22.35 34.64 33.85
N LEU A 386 23.40 33.90 33.49
CA LEU A 386 24.39 34.32 32.50
C LEU A 386 23.81 34.56 31.09
N LYS A 387 22.70 33.88 30.75
CA LYS A 387 22.04 34.06 29.45
C LYS A 387 21.15 35.31 29.43
N HIS A 388 20.49 35.63 30.55
CA HIS A 388 19.69 36.86 30.67
C HIS A 388 20.55 38.12 30.77
N GLU A 389 21.77 38.03 31.31
CA GLU A 389 22.71 39.16 31.34
C GLU A 389 23.30 39.48 29.95
N HIS A 390 23.43 38.47 29.08
CA HIS A 390 23.90 38.65 27.70
C HIS A 390 22.83 39.21 26.76
N ASP A 391 21.55 38.96 27.04
CA ASP A 391 20.42 39.51 26.27
C ASP A 391 20.00 40.93 26.73
N ALA A 392 20.41 41.37 27.94
CA ALA A 392 20.14 42.72 28.44
C ALA A 392 21.13 43.79 27.95
N LEU A 393 22.25 43.41 27.32
CA LEU A 393 23.30 44.33 26.84
C LEU A 393 23.28 44.62 25.33
N ASN A 394 22.33 44.05 24.56
CA ASN A 394 22.20 44.28 23.11
C ASN A 394 20.87 44.91 22.68
N GLY A 395 20.22 45.66 23.58
CA GLY A 395 18.86 46.15 23.44
C GLY A 395 18.68 47.66 23.21
N GLU A 396 19.58 48.38 22.53
CA GLU A 396 19.31 49.76 22.09
C GLU A 396 19.97 50.08 20.74
N THR A 397 19.18 50.16 19.66
CA THR A 397 19.27 51.19 18.60
C THR A 397 18.13 50.97 17.59
N ASN A 398 17.08 51.78 17.72
CA ASN A 398 16.14 52.07 16.64
C ASN A 398 16.73 53.17 15.76
N GLY A 399 16.53 53.08 14.44
CA GLY A 399 16.40 54.27 13.58
C GLY A 399 17.25 54.31 12.32
N ASP A 400 16.55 54.38 11.19
CA ASP A 400 16.95 54.82 9.84
C ASP A 400 17.78 53.89 8.95
N GLY A 401 17.13 53.48 7.85
CA GLY A 401 17.73 52.74 6.74
C GLY A 401 18.38 53.66 5.72
N PRO A 402 19.36 53.18 4.93
CA PRO A 402 19.99 53.99 3.90
C PRO A 402 19.25 53.88 2.56
N THR A 403 19.08 55.04 1.95
CA THR A 403 18.56 55.30 0.60
C THR A 403 19.46 54.76 -0.50
N ASN A 404 18.85 54.50 -1.65
CA ASN A 404 19.37 53.76 -2.81
C ASN A 404 20.44 54.50 -3.65
N GLU A 405 21.23 55.41 -3.05
CA GLU A 405 22.24 56.21 -3.74
C GLU A 405 23.69 55.76 -3.48
N ASP A 406 23.97 55.00 -2.41
CA ASP A 406 25.34 54.54 -2.10
C ASP A 406 25.76 53.25 -2.83
N VAL A 407 24.82 52.52 -3.44
CA VAL A 407 25.12 51.28 -4.19
C VAL A 407 25.70 51.59 -5.58
N MET A 408 25.41 52.77 -6.15
CA MET A 408 25.93 53.19 -7.45
C MET A 408 27.30 53.89 -7.38
N SER A 409 27.75 54.30 -6.18
CA SER A 409 29.12 54.83 -5.96
C SER A 409 30.17 53.73 -5.73
N LEU A 410 29.76 52.50 -5.41
CA LEU A 410 30.69 51.39 -5.15
C LEU A 410 30.96 50.51 -6.38
N LEU A 411 30.17 50.64 -7.45
CA LEU A 411 30.39 49.95 -8.73
C LEU A 411 31.25 50.74 -9.73
N SER A 412 31.67 51.97 -9.41
CA SER A 412 32.60 52.77 -10.24
C SER A 412 34.06 52.74 -9.76
N LYS A 413 34.40 51.87 -8.79
CA LYS A 413 35.79 51.68 -8.29
C LYS A 413 36.33 50.26 -8.44
N LEU A 414 35.65 49.39 -9.20
CA LEU A 414 36.24 48.17 -9.78
C LEU A 414 36.06 48.20 -11.30
N ALA A 415 36.88 49.00 -11.96
CA ALA A 415 37.23 48.90 -13.37
C ALA A 415 38.74 49.11 -13.49
#